data_AF-A0A6B3IBE2-F1
#
_entry.id   AF-A0A6B3IBE2-F1
#
_cell.length_a   1.000
_cell.length_b   1.000
_cell.length_c   1.000
_cell.angle_alpha   90.00
_cell.angle_beta   90.00
_cell.angle_gamma   90.00
#
_symmetry.space_group_name_H-M   'P 1'
#
loop_
_entity.id
_entity.type
_entity.pdbx_description
1 polymer ?
#
loop_
_entity_poly.entity_id
_entity_poly.type
_entity_poly.pdbx_seq_one_letter_code
_entity_poly.pdbx_strand_id
1 'polypeptide(L)'
;GTVAYRCAVGHGGEDVLRHVVRRVAEQGCAARPGLLKRFGEGSPGWLSFPARGWGLSLELPAGAAGLGVLLDELDEEVAAAGGRVCLARDRRLRPELLPSMYPLLDDFRELRAAVDPDAVFTSDLARRLGL
;
A
#
# COMPACT_ATOMS: atom_id res chain seq x y z
N GLY A 1 5.23 -19.66 0.75
CA GLY A 1 5.58 -18.50 -0.10
C GLY A 1 5.81 -17.27 0.75
N THR A 2 6.06 -16.12 0.14
CA THR A 2 6.13 -14.82 0.86
C THR A 2 5.05 -13.85 0.39
N VAL A 3 4.73 -12.89 1.26
CA VAL A 3 3.88 -11.73 0.97
C VAL A 3 4.76 -10.49 1.09
N ALA A 4 4.77 -9.69 0.02
CA ALA A 4 5.43 -8.40 0.03
C ALA A 4 4.50 -7.36 0.68
N TYR A 5 4.99 -6.65 1.69
CA TYR A 5 4.32 -5.49 2.25
C TYR A 5 5.15 -4.24 1.94
N ARG A 6 4.57 -3.30 1.18
CA ARG A 6 5.27 -2.08 0.78
C ARG A 6 4.37 -0.88 1.00
N CYS A 7 4.79 0.02 1.87
CA CYS A 7 4.08 1.25 2.19
C CYS A 7 4.99 2.47 2.08
N ALA A 8 4.36 3.64 2.00
CA ALA A 8 5.01 4.94 2.03
C ALA A 8 4.22 5.88 2.95
N VAL A 9 4.95 6.75 3.64
CA VAL A 9 4.38 7.82 4.47
C VAL A 9 5.12 9.13 4.18
N GLY A 10 4.46 10.26 4.42
CA GLY A 10 5.06 11.58 4.31
C GLY A 10 6.16 11.81 5.37
N HIS A 11 6.89 12.91 5.23
CA HIS A 11 7.74 13.41 6.33
C HIS A 11 6.88 13.70 7.57
N GLY A 12 7.39 13.36 8.76
CA GLY A 12 6.61 13.40 10.01
C GLY A 12 5.87 12.09 10.31
N GLY A 13 5.78 11.16 9.36
CA GLY A 13 5.19 9.83 9.53
C GLY A 13 6.15 8.74 9.99
N GLU A 14 7.38 9.08 10.39
CA GLU A 14 8.43 8.11 10.74
C GLU A 14 8.03 7.18 11.89
N ASP A 15 7.22 7.67 12.83
CA ASP A 15 6.73 6.87 13.96
C ASP A 15 5.77 5.77 13.52
N VAL A 16 5.03 5.96 12.42
CA VAL A 16 4.19 4.92 11.81
C VAL A 16 5.06 3.81 11.25
N LEU A 17 6.15 4.14 10.55
CA LEU A 17 7.09 3.12 10.07
C LEU A 17 7.79 2.38 11.21
N ARG A 18 8.13 3.09 12.29
CA ARG A 18 8.65 2.48 13.51
C ARG A 18 7.65 1.51 14.12
N HIS A 19 6.37 1.88 14.16
CA HIS A 19 5.29 1.03 14.65
C HIS A 19 5.13 -0.22 13.79
N VAL A 20 5.09 -0.07 12.46
CA VAL A 20 5.02 -1.18 11.49
C VAL A 20 6.15 -2.19 11.75
N VAL A 21 7.40 -1.72 11.82
CA VAL A 21 8.55 -2.61 12.07
C VAL A 21 8.44 -3.31 13.41
N ARG A 22 8.02 -2.58 14.47
CA ARG A 22 7.83 -3.15 15.80
C ARG A 22 6.75 -4.24 15.81
N ARG A 23 5.57 -3.98 15.26
CA ARG A 23 4.45 -4.94 15.23
C ARG A 23 4.82 -6.20 14.45
N VAL A 24 5.53 -6.06 13.33
CA VAL A 24 6.03 -7.19 12.55
C VAL A 24 7.06 -8.01 13.34
N ALA A 25 7.95 -7.36 14.09
CA ALA A 25 8.93 -8.03 14.95
C ALA A 25 8.25 -8.77 16.11
N GLU A 26 7.26 -8.15 16.76
CA GLU A 26 6.46 -8.73 17.85
C GLU A 26 5.63 -9.95 17.39
N GLN A 27 5.17 -9.95 16.13
CA GLN A 27 4.50 -11.11 15.51
C GLN A 27 5.42 -12.33 15.37
N GLY A 28 6.74 -12.18 15.57
CA GLY A 28 7.71 -13.26 15.41
C GLY A 28 7.85 -13.73 13.96
N CYS A 29 7.41 -12.92 12.99
CA CYS A 29 7.58 -13.21 11.58
C CYS A 29 9.06 -13.04 11.22
N ALA A 30 9.72 -14.11 10.78
CA ALA A 30 11.07 -14.05 10.22
C ALA A 30 11.03 -13.28 8.88
N ALA A 31 11.01 -11.95 8.96
CA ALA A 31 11.04 -11.07 7.81
C ALA A 31 12.38 -11.26 7.08
N ARG A 32 12.34 -11.43 5.76
CA ARG A 32 13.55 -11.30 4.93
C ARG A 32 14.00 -9.84 4.91
N PRO A 33 15.26 -9.54 4.51
CA PRO A 33 15.79 -8.18 4.51
C PRO A 33 14.83 -7.19 3.85
N GLY A 34 14.38 -6.21 4.65
CA GLY A 34 13.54 -5.12 4.18
C GLY A 34 14.37 -3.97 3.61
N LEU A 35 13.74 -3.13 2.80
CA LEU A 35 14.33 -1.89 2.29
C LEU A 35 13.64 -0.70 2.96
N LEU A 36 14.41 0.18 3.58
CA LEU A 36 13.98 1.53 3.93
C LEU A 36 14.60 2.51 2.93
N LYS A 37 13.76 3.33 2.30
CA LYS A 37 14.18 4.30 1.28
C LYS A 37 13.56 5.66 1.56
N ARG A 38 14.35 6.73 1.44
CA ARG A 38 13.82 8.10 1.36
C ARG A 38 13.41 8.40 -0.08
N PHE A 39 12.18 8.82 -0.29
CA PHE A 39 11.69 9.26 -1.60
C PHE A 39 11.98 10.75 -1.82
N GLY A 40 12.25 11.09 -3.08
CA GLY A 40 12.32 12.48 -3.54
C GLY A 40 10.94 13.03 -3.85
N GLU A 41 10.87 14.00 -4.73
CA GLU A 41 9.59 14.51 -5.22
C GLU A 41 8.77 13.41 -5.92
N GLY A 42 7.45 13.50 -5.76
CA GLY A 42 6.51 12.56 -6.36
C GLY A 42 6.34 12.81 -7.87
N SER A 43 5.88 11.79 -8.58
CA SER A 43 5.43 11.92 -9.98
C SER A 43 4.03 12.54 -10.04
N PRO A 44 3.67 13.23 -11.15
CA PRO A 44 2.31 13.76 -11.36
C PRO A 44 1.25 12.67 -11.59
N GLY A 45 1.61 11.38 -11.65
CA GLY A 45 0.65 10.30 -11.87
C GLY A 45 -0.35 10.16 -10.71
N TRP A 46 -1.64 10.07 -11.04
CA TRP A 46 -2.74 10.03 -10.06
C TRP A 46 -2.68 8.83 -9.11
N LEU A 47 -2.26 7.66 -9.62
CA LEU A 47 -2.01 6.45 -8.82
C LEU A 47 -0.53 6.21 -8.52
N SER A 48 0.31 7.24 -8.61
CA SER A 48 1.75 7.13 -8.31
C SER A 48 1.97 6.71 -6.85
N PHE A 49 2.78 5.67 -6.64
CA PHE A 49 3.14 5.19 -5.31
C PHE A 49 4.20 6.07 -4.62
N PRO A 50 5.34 6.44 -5.27
CA PRO A 50 6.32 7.30 -4.62
C PRO A 50 5.73 8.68 -4.32
N ALA A 51 5.73 9.04 -3.04
CA ALA A 51 5.41 10.36 -2.52
C ALA A 51 6.56 10.85 -1.66
N ARG A 52 6.74 12.17 -1.55
CA ARG A 52 7.80 12.79 -0.75
C ARG A 52 7.73 12.30 0.70
N GLY A 53 8.79 11.66 1.18
CA GLY A 53 8.80 11.04 2.50
C GLY A 53 9.63 9.75 2.54
N TRP A 54 9.08 8.71 3.17
CA TRP A 54 9.76 7.43 3.41
C TRP A 54 8.97 6.27 2.87
N GLY A 55 9.67 5.29 2.29
CA GLY A 55 9.13 4.02 1.84
C GLY A 55 9.76 2.86 2.59
N LEU A 56 8.92 1.92 3.03
CA LEU A 56 9.33 0.68 3.67
C LEU A 56 8.87 -0.50 2.82
N SER A 57 9.73 -1.50 2.67
CA SER A 57 9.40 -2.77 2.01
C SER A 57 9.81 -3.92 2.90
N LEU A 58 8.90 -4.87 3.13
CA LEU A 58 9.11 -6.08 3.91
C LEU A 58 8.67 -7.30 3.08
N GLU A 59 9.34 -8.42 3.28
CA GLU A 59 8.99 -9.71 2.69
C GLU A 59 8.71 -10.70 3.83
N LEU A 60 7.44 -11.06 3.98
CA LEU A 60 6.93 -11.77 5.16
C LEU A 60 6.52 -13.21 4.79
N PRO A 61 6.71 -14.21 5.67
CA PRO A 61 6.27 -15.58 5.40
C PRO A 61 4.74 -15.66 5.31
N ALA A 62 4.21 -16.06 4.15
CA ALA A 62 2.76 -16.05 3.90
C ALA A 62 1.95 -16.96 4.86
N GLY A 63 2.59 -17.99 5.42
CA GLY A 63 1.97 -18.93 6.36
C GLY A 63 2.09 -18.52 7.83
N ALA A 64 2.60 -17.32 8.13
CA ALA A 64 2.67 -16.85 9.50
C ALA A 64 1.25 -16.65 10.08
N ALA A 65 0.99 -17.26 11.23
CA ALA A 65 -0.31 -17.15 11.90
C ALA A 65 -0.64 -15.68 12.20
N GLY A 66 -1.89 -15.27 11.94
CA GLY A 66 -2.36 -13.90 12.19
C GLY A 66 -1.83 -12.83 11.24
N LEU A 67 -1.00 -13.19 10.24
CA LEU A 67 -0.37 -12.20 9.35
C LEU A 67 -1.40 -11.36 8.59
N GLY A 68 -2.50 -11.94 8.11
CA GLY A 68 -3.54 -11.19 7.40
C GLY A 68 -4.13 -10.06 8.24
N VAL A 69 -4.54 -10.38 9.47
CA VAL A 69 -5.10 -9.41 10.43
C VAL A 69 -4.07 -8.32 10.74
N LEU A 70 -2.83 -8.71 11.05
CA LEU A 70 -1.75 -7.74 11.28
C LEU A 70 -1.60 -6.79 10.10
N LEU A 71 -1.52 -7.32 8.89
CA LEU A 71 -1.31 -6.48 7.72
C LEU A 71 -2.52 -5.58 7.42
N ASP A 72 -3.75 -6.01 7.73
CA ASP A 72 -4.95 -5.16 7.61
C ASP A 72 -4.92 -3.99 8.60
N GLU A 73 -4.50 -4.23 9.85
CA GLU A 73 -4.30 -3.17 10.86
C GLU A 73 -3.22 -2.18 10.41
N LEU A 74 -2.11 -2.68 9.86
CA LEU A 74 -1.04 -1.81 9.36
C LEU A 74 -1.49 -0.96 8.16
N ASP A 75 -2.39 -1.45 7.31
CA ASP A 75 -2.98 -0.63 6.24
C ASP A 75 -3.80 0.52 6.81
N GLU A 76 -4.58 0.27 7.86
CA GLU A 76 -5.37 1.31 8.53
C GLU A 76 -4.46 2.39 9.13
N GLU A 77 -3.39 1.99 9.82
CA GLU A 77 -2.42 2.93 10.40
C GLU A 77 -1.71 3.77 9.32
N VAL A 78 -1.29 3.13 8.22
CA VAL A 78 -0.67 3.81 7.08
C VAL A 78 -1.65 4.79 6.44
N ALA A 79 -2.90 4.38 6.23
CA ALA A 79 -3.96 5.24 5.69
C ALA A 79 -4.24 6.45 6.59
N ALA A 80 -4.39 6.22 7.90
CA ALA A 80 -4.65 7.27 8.89
C ALA A 80 -3.53 8.32 8.95
N ALA A 81 -2.30 7.92 8.63
CA ALA A 81 -1.15 8.82 8.55
C ALA A 81 -1.03 9.57 7.20
N GLY A 82 -2.01 9.45 6.31
CA GLY A 82 -1.93 10.00 4.94
C GLY A 82 -0.91 9.28 4.06
N GLY A 83 -0.50 8.08 4.46
CA GLY A 83 0.38 7.21 3.69
C GLY A 83 -0.39 6.37 2.66
N ARG A 84 0.33 5.46 2.01
CA ARG A 84 -0.25 4.54 1.01
C ARG A 84 0.52 3.25 0.88
N VAL A 85 -0.15 2.20 0.42
CA VAL A 85 0.49 0.93 0.01
C VAL A 85 0.79 0.92 -1.48
N CYS A 86 1.80 0.16 -1.90
CA CYS A 86 2.18 0.04 -3.31
C CYS A 86 1.30 -0.96 -4.04
N LEU A 87 0.38 -0.47 -4.89
CA LEU A 87 -0.52 -1.32 -5.69
C LEU A 87 0.21 -2.35 -6.58
N ALA A 88 1.42 -2.03 -7.06
CA ALA A 88 2.24 -2.95 -7.87
C ALA A 88 2.82 -4.14 -7.08
N ARG A 89 2.70 -4.13 -5.75
CA ARG A 89 3.12 -5.20 -4.84
C ARG A 89 1.97 -5.71 -3.96
N ASP A 90 0.83 -5.01 -3.96
CA ASP A 90 -0.35 -5.38 -3.19
C ASP A 90 -1.05 -6.61 -3.77
N ARG A 91 -1.64 -7.41 -2.86
CA ARG A 91 -2.51 -8.54 -3.17
C ARG A 91 -3.75 -8.63 -2.29
N ARG A 92 -3.91 -7.74 -1.30
CA ARG A 92 -4.90 -7.92 -0.22
C ARG A 92 -5.52 -6.63 0.33
N LEU A 93 -5.03 -5.45 -0.05
CA LEU A 93 -5.61 -4.17 0.38
C LEU A 93 -7.13 -4.19 0.25
N ARG A 94 -7.80 -3.77 1.32
CA ARG A 94 -9.25 -3.61 1.37
C ARG A 94 -9.66 -2.37 0.54
N PRO A 95 -10.66 -2.47 -0.36
CA PRO A 95 -11.01 -1.39 -1.28
C PRO A 95 -11.41 -0.09 -0.58
N GLU A 96 -11.97 -0.19 0.63
CA GLU A 96 -12.45 0.95 1.41
C GLU A 96 -11.32 1.91 1.84
N LEU A 97 -10.07 1.42 1.94
CA LEU A 97 -8.91 2.24 2.31
C LEU A 97 -8.32 2.99 1.13
N LEU A 98 -8.57 2.53 -0.10
CA LEU A 98 -7.92 3.07 -1.29
C LEU A 98 -8.15 4.58 -1.51
N PRO A 99 -9.37 5.13 -1.34
CA PRO A 99 -9.60 6.58 -1.51
C PRO A 99 -8.76 7.45 -0.58
N SER A 100 -8.50 6.97 0.64
CA SER A 100 -7.69 7.72 1.62
C SER A 100 -6.20 7.72 1.25
N MET A 101 -5.72 6.64 0.64
CA MET A 101 -4.34 6.45 0.22
C MET A 101 -4.03 7.13 -1.13
N TYR A 102 -5.03 7.25 -2.00
CA TYR A 102 -4.91 7.80 -3.35
C TYR A 102 -5.99 8.86 -3.61
N PRO A 103 -5.75 10.13 -3.23
CA PRO A 103 -6.77 11.19 -3.32
C PRO A 103 -7.27 11.53 -4.73
N LEU A 104 -6.49 11.22 -5.78
CA LEU A 104 -6.87 11.43 -7.19
C LEU A 104 -7.49 10.16 -7.83
N LEU A 105 -7.99 9.25 -6.99
CA LEU A 105 -8.59 7.99 -7.44
C LEU A 105 -9.87 8.21 -8.25
N ASP A 106 -10.70 9.17 -7.85
CA ASP A 106 -11.96 9.42 -8.54
C ASP A 106 -11.71 10.05 -9.93
N ASP A 107 -10.75 10.99 -10.05
CA ASP A 107 -10.29 11.49 -11.35
C ASP A 107 -9.82 10.35 -12.27
N PHE A 108 -9.07 9.39 -11.71
CA PHE A 108 -8.62 8.21 -12.45
C PHE A 108 -9.79 7.34 -12.93
N ARG A 109 -10.78 7.10 -12.07
CA ARG A 109 -11.97 6.31 -12.42
C ARG A 109 -12.81 6.98 -13.49
N GLU A 110 -13.00 8.29 -13.40
CA GLU A 110 -13.73 9.08 -14.40
C GLU A 110 -13.03 9.02 -15.75
N LEU A 111 -11.71 9.24 -15.78
CA LEU A 111 -10.94 9.12 -17.01
C LEU A 111 -11.04 7.71 -17.59
N ARG A 112 -10.91 6.68 -16.75
CA ARG A 112 -11.02 5.28 -17.20
C ARG A 112 -12.39 5.00 -17.80
N ALA A 113 -13.47 5.43 -17.16
CA ALA A 113 -14.83 5.24 -17.68
C ALA A 113 -15.04 5.98 -19.02
N ALA A 114 -14.39 7.12 -19.22
CA ALA A 114 -14.45 7.85 -20.48
C ALA A 114 -13.67 7.17 -21.62
N VAL A 115 -12.54 6.51 -21.33
CA VAL A 115 -11.67 5.88 -22.36
C VAL A 115 -11.95 4.38 -22.57
N ASP A 116 -12.50 3.69 -21.58
CA ASP A 116 -12.82 2.25 -21.60
C ASP A 116 -14.20 1.99 -20.94
N PRO A 117 -15.29 2.47 -21.56
CA PRO A 117 -16.64 2.40 -20.98
C PRO A 117 -17.15 0.97 -20.78
N ASP A 118 -16.68 0.03 -21.59
CA ASP A 118 -17.05 -1.39 -21.51
C ASP A 118 -16.13 -2.20 -20.58
N ALA A 119 -15.18 -1.53 -19.90
CA ALA A 119 -14.20 -2.13 -19.00
C ALA A 119 -13.42 -3.30 -19.63
N VAL A 120 -13.07 -3.18 -20.91
CA VAL A 120 -12.30 -4.19 -21.66
C VAL A 120 -10.96 -4.45 -21.00
N PHE A 121 -10.31 -3.40 -20.48
CA PHE A 121 -9.08 -3.51 -19.72
C PHE A 121 -9.40 -3.66 -18.23
N THR A 122 -9.46 -4.91 -17.78
CA THR A 122 -9.68 -5.26 -16.38
C THR A 122 -8.68 -6.29 -15.87
N SER A 123 -8.41 -6.25 -14.57
CA SER A 123 -7.53 -7.18 -13.86
C SER A 123 -8.13 -7.56 -12.51
N ASP A 124 -7.60 -8.60 -11.87
CA ASP A 124 -8.04 -8.99 -10.52
C ASP A 124 -7.82 -7.88 -9.49
N LEU A 125 -6.76 -7.08 -9.67
CA LEU A 125 -6.51 -5.88 -8.87
C LEU A 125 -7.63 -4.86 -9.07
N ALA A 126 -7.97 -4.57 -10.34
CA ALA A 126 -9.02 -3.60 -10.66
C ALA A 126 -10.37 -4.04 -10.12
N ARG A 127 -10.74 -5.32 -10.30
CA ARG A 127 -11.98 -5.89 -9.75
C ARG A 127 -12.04 -5.83 -8.23
N ARG A 128 -10.95 -6.17 -7.53
CA ARG A 128 -10.90 -6.14 -6.06
C ARG A 128 -10.96 -4.72 -5.50
N LEU A 129 -10.29 -3.78 -6.15
CA LEU A 129 -10.12 -2.42 -5.65
C LEU A 129 -11.12 -1.41 -6.21
N GLY A 130 -11.98 -1.84 -7.15
CA GLY A 130 -12.88 -0.95 -7.87
C GLY A 130 -12.12 0.16 -8.59
N LEU A 131 -10.96 -0.17 -9.18
CA LEU A 131 -10.32 0.69 -10.19
C LEU A 131 -11.10 0.62 -11.48
#